data_AF-A0A962PD31-F1
#
_entry.id   AF-A0A962PD31-F1
#
_cell.length_a   1.000
_cell.length_b   1.000
_cell.length_c   1.000
_cell.angle_alpha   90.00
_cell.angle_beta   90.00
_cell.angle_gamma   90.00
#
_symmetry.space_group_name_H-M   'P 1'
#
loop_
_entity.id
_entity.type
_entity.pdbx_description
1 polymer ?
#
loop_
_entity_poly.entity_id
_entity_poly.type
_entity_poly.pdbx_seq_one_letter_code
_entity_poly.pdbx_strand_id
1 'polypeptide(L)'
;MKSSRKTQRGFFVTLLLLLLMLGMLCAIGVGIYALSLDGTVRQKFEGKRWAIPAKVYSRPLELYSGAPISKADVLAELALLHYRRQDNYEAAGVYTEKNGELYVHTRGFVFSDETERAQVLKLKFNGNSLVDIASTEPNSNSIVRLEPLVIGGIYPKQNEDRVLMQLKEAPKYLEQALLSTEDKDFYHHFGVSIRGTLRAIFVNLSSGELRQGGSTLTQQLVKNFYLTD
;
A
#
# COMPACT_ATOMS: atom_id res chain seq x y z
N MET A 1 -17.02 -73.49 21.93
CA MET A 1 -16.27 -72.21 22.05
C MET A 1 -16.41 -71.37 20.77
N LYS A 2 -17.55 -70.68 20.52
CA LYS A 2 -17.78 -69.86 19.29
C LYS A 2 -18.77 -68.68 19.45
N SER A 3 -19.15 -68.30 20.68
CA SER A 3 -20.17 -67.25 20.92
C SER A 3 -19.59 -65.82 21.06
N SER A 4 -18.31 -65.66 21.41
CA SER A 4 -17.75 -64.35 21.77
C SER A 4 -17.43 -63.39 20.61
N ARG A 5 -17.42 -63.85 19.35
CA ARG A 5 -16.99 -63.02 18.19
C ARG A 5 -18.09 -62.14 17.59
N LYS A 6 -19.38 -62.48 17.76
CA LYS A 6 -20.50 -61.68 17.20
C LYS A 6 -20.77 -60.40 18.01
N THR A 7 -20.66 -60.47 19.34
CA THR A 7 -20.94 -59.35 20.24
C THR A 7 -19.90 -58.24 20.15
N GLN A 8 -18.61 -58.60 19.97
CA GLN A 8 -17.55 -57.61 19.74
C GLN A 8 -17.74 -56.86 18.41
N ARG A 9 -18.15 -57.53 17.33
CA ARG A 9 -18.41 -56.88 16.03
C ARG A 9 -19.53 -55.84 16.10
N GLY A 10 -20.59 -56.09 16.87
CA GLY A 10 -21.68 -55.13 17.09
C GLY A 10 -21.19 -53.87 17.80
N PHE A 11 -20.44 -54.03 18.90
CA PHE A 11 -19.87 -52.92 19.68
C PHE A 11 -18.93 -52.03 18.84
N PHE A 12 -18.05 -52.62 18.03
CA PHE A 12 -17.17 -51.87 17.13
C PHE A 12 -17.94 -51.04 16.09
N VAL A 13 -19.04 -51.58 15.55
CA VAL A 13 -19.89 -50.85 14.58
C VAL A 13 -20.64 -49.70 15.27
N THR A 14 -21.17 -49.90 16.48
CA THR A 14 -21.85 -48.82 17.22
C THR A 14 -20.87 -47.71 17.62
N LEU A 15 -19.67 -48.07 18.07
CA LEU A 15 -18.61 -47.12 18.40
C LEU A 15 -18.17 -46.32 17.17
N LEU A 16 -18.01 -46.98 16.03
CA LEU A 16 -17.69 -46.32 14.76
C LEU A 16 -18.79 -45.34 14.34
N LEU A 17 -20.07 -45.72 14.45
CA LEU A 17 -21.20 -44.84 14.13
C LEU A 17 -21.27 -43.64 15.07
N LEU A 18 -20.99 -43.81 16.37
CA LEU A 18 -20.93 -42.70 17.32
C LEU A 18 -19.77 -41.74 17.00
N LEU A 19 -18.60 -42.25 16.64
CA LEU A 19 -17.46 -41.43 16.22
C LEU A 19 -17.75 -40.66 14.92
N LEU A 20 -18.41 -41.29 13.95
CA LEU A 20 -18.86 -40.62 12.73
C LEU A 20 -19.90 -39.54 13.01
N MET A 21 -20.88 -39.82 13.87
CA MET A 21 -21.88 -38.84 14.28
C MET A 21 -21.24 -37.66 15.01
N LEU A 22 -20.32 -37.91 15.94
CA LEU A 22 -19.57 -36.87 16.62
C LEU A 22 -18.73 -36.05 15.65
N GLY A 23 -18.03 -36.70 14.71
CA GLY A 23 -17.27 -36.03 13.66
C GLY A 23 -18.15 -35.14 12.77
N MET A 24 -19.34 -35.61 12.42
CA MET A 24 -20.33 -34.83 11.67
C MET A 24 -20.81 -33.61 12.46
N LEU A 25 -21.09 -33.79 13.75
CA LEU A 25 -21.54 -32.72 14.64
C LEU A 25 -20.44 -31.66 14.82
N CYS A 26 -19.18 -32.07 14.95
CA CYS A 26 -18.02 -31.18 14.94
C CYS A 26 -17.90 -30.44 13.59
N ALA A 27 -18.05 -31.14 12.46
CA ALA A 27 -17.96 -30.51 11.14
C ALA A 27 -19.06 -29.47 10.92
N ILE A 28 -20.30 -29.74 11.38
CA ILE A 28 -21.40 -28.77 11.36
C ILE A 28 -21.05 -27.56 12.23
N GLY A 29 -20.56 -27.79 13.46
CA GLY A 29 -20.14 -26.71 14.35
C GLY A 29 -19.05 -25.82 13.75
N VAL A 30 -18.02 -26.41 13.15
CA VAL A 30 -16.96 -25.70 12.42
C VAL A 30 -17.53 -24.94 11.23
N GLY A 31 -18.46 -25.53 10.47
CA GLY A 31 -19.12 -24.88 9.34
C GLY A 31 -19.92 -23.64 9.77
N ILE A 32 -20.71 -23.75 10.84
CA ILE A 32 -21.46 -22.61 11.41
C ILE A 32 -20.50 -21.51 11.87
N TYR A 33 -19.42 -21.88 12.56
CA TYR A 33 -18.40 -20.94 13.00
C TYR A 33 -17.71 -20.24 11.82
N ALA A 34 -17.38 -20.98 10.75
CA ALA A 34 -16.79 -20.43 9.54
C ALA A 34 -17.72 -19.44 8.83
N LEU A 35 -19.03 -19.73 8.79
CA LEU A 35 -20.03 -18.80 8.24
C LEU A 35 -20.14 -17.52 9.08
N SER A 36 -20.08 -17.64 10.42
CA SER A 36 -20.06 -16.48 11.31
C SER A 36 -18.80 -15.62 11.12
N LEU A 37 -17.64 -16.27 10.95
CA LEU A 37 -16.38 -15.59 10.62
C LEU A 37 -16.44 -14.91 9.25
N ASP A 38 -16.97 -15.55 8.21
CA ASP A 38 -17.13 -14.96 6.88
C ASP A 38 -17.99 -13.69 6.93
N GLY A 39 -19.09 -13.71 7.68
CA GLY A 39 -19.91 -12.51 7.90
C GLY A 39 -19.14 -11.35 8.55
N THR A 40 -18.34 -11.66 9.58
CA THR A 40 -17.49 -10.66 10.26
C THR A 40 -16.40 -10.12 9.34
N VAL A 41 -15.75 -11.01 8.57
CA VAL A 41 -14.71 -10.66 7.61
C VAL A 41 -15.28 -9.73 6.55
N ARG A 42 -16.38 -10.11 5.88
CA ARG A 42 -17.01 -9.31 4.82
C ARG A 42 -17.47 -7.95 5.33
N GLN A 43 -18.14 -7.89 6.48
CA GLN A 43 -18.63 -6.60 6.99
C GLN A 43 -17.47 -5.61 7.22
N LYS A 44 -16.36 -6.06 7.79
CA LYS A 44 -15.18 -5.21 8.03
C LYS A 44 -14.40 -4.91 6.75
N PHE A 45 -14.37 -5.85 5.81
CA PHE A 45 -13.59 -5.75 4.57
C PHE A 45 -14.31 -4.98 3.45
N GLU A 46 -15.63 -5.10 3.34
CA GLU A 46 -16.46 -4.42 2.33
C GLU A 46 -16.91 -3.02 2.79
N GLY A 47 -16.90 -2.76 4.11
CA GLY A 47 -17.19 -1.45 4.69
C GLY A 47 -16.08 -0.40 4.46
N LYS A 48 -16.10 0.68 5.24
CA LYS A 48 -15.02 1.70 5.25
C LYS A 48 -13.73 1.08 5.81
N ARG A 49 -12.95 0.41 4.96
CA ARG A 49 -11.69 -0.29 5.31
C ARG A 49 -10.70 0.61 6.05
N TRP A 50 -10.68 1.90 5.69
CA TRP A 50 -9.78 2.90 6.26
C TRP A 50 -10.51 4.23 6.40
N ALA A 51 -10.24 4.93 7.49
CA ALA A 51 -10.64 6.31 7.65
C ALA A 51 -9.49 7.19 7.14
N ILE A 52 -9.56 7.60 5.87
CA ILE A 52 -8.49 8.36 5.22
C ILE A 52 -8.39 9.73 5.90
N PRO A 53 -7.20 10.12 6.40
CA PRO A 53 -7.03 11.42 7.03
C PRO A 53 -7.25 12.55 6.02
N ALA A 54 -7.84 13.65 6.47
CA ALA A 54 -7.88 14.86 5.68
C ALA A 54 -6.46 15.46 5.67
N LYS A 55 -5.89 15.70 4.48
CA LYS A 55 -4.57 16.32 4.35
C LYS A 55 -4.69 17.83 4.30
N VAL A 56 -3.82 18.51 5.05
CA VAL A 56 -3.67 19.96 5.04
C VAL A 56 -2.45 20.31 4.21
N TYR A 57 -2.66 21.09 3.16
CA TYR A 57 -1.63 21.53 2.23
C TYR A 57 -1.28 23.01 2.45
N SER A 58 -0.07 23.41 2.06
CA SER A 58 0.34 24.81 1.98
C SER A 58 -0.35 25.53 0.81
N ARG A 59 -0.10 26.84 0.66
CA ARG A 59 -0.43 27.50 -0.60
C ARG A 59 0.36 26.84 -1.74
N PRO A 60 -0.24 26.65 -2.93
CA PRO A 60 0.53 26.31 -4.11
C PRO A 60 1.43 27.48 -4.51
N LEU A 61 2.58 27.17 -5.10
CA LEU A 61 3.42 28.19 -5.71
C LEU A 61 2.96 28.44 -7.13
N GLU A 62 2.41 29.63 -7.37
CA GLU A 62 2.01 30.10 -8.70
C GLU A 62 3.20 30.74 -9.42
N LEU A 63 3.42 30.31 -10.67
CA LEU A 63 4.47 30.76 -11.55
C LEU A 63 3.85 31.35 -12.82
N TYR A 64 4.17 32.61 -13.11
CA TYR A 64 3.71 33.34 -14.29
C TYR A 64 4.77 34.36 -14.72
N SER A 65 4.75 34.75 -16.00
CA SER A 65 5.67 35.78 -16.49
C SER A 65 5.41 37.11 -15.77
N GLY A 66 6.47 37.71 -15.22
CA GLY A 66 6.42 38.91 -14.38
C GLY A 66 6.29 38.63 -12.88
N ALA A 67 6.22 37.37 -12.43
CA ALA A 67 6.12 37.06 -11.02
C ALA A 67 7.36 37.57 -10.25
N PRO A 68 7.18 38.23 -9.08
CA PRO A 68 8.27 38.79 -8.27
C PRO A 68 8.94 37.70 -7.43
N ILE A 69 9.46 36.67 -8.09
CA ILE A 69 10.11 35.51 -7.48
C ILE A 69 11.49 35.28 -8.09
N SER A 70 12.49 35.05 -7.24
CA SER A 70 13.84 34.75 -7.69
C SER A 70 14.02 33.27 -8.00
N LYS A 71 15.06 32.94 -8.77
CA LYS A 71 15.46 31.53 -8.98
C LYS A 71 15.73 30.81 -7.66
N ALA A 72 16.34 31.50 -6.69
CA ALA A 72 16.67 30.91 -5.39
C ALA A 72 15.41 30.51 -4.61
N ASP A 73 14.36 31.32 -4.67
CA ASP A 73 13.08 31.04 -4.00
C ASP A 73 12.40 29.81 -4.61
N VAL A 74 12.39 29.70 -5.96
CA VAL A 74 11.84 28.52 -6.64
C VAL A 74 12.64 27.27 -6.28
N LEU A 75 13.97 27.35 -6.26
CA LEU A 75 14.82 26.22 -5.85
C LEU A 75 14.58 25.81 -4.39
N ALA A 76 14.29 26.75 -3.49
CA ALA A 76 13.93 26.47 -2.11
C ALA A 76 12.59 25.73 -2.01
N GLU A 77 11.58 26.16 -2.78
CA GLU A 77 10.28 25.47 -2.84
C GLU A 77 10.44 24.05 -3.39
N LEU A 78 11.19 23.88 -4.48
CA LEU A 78 11.49 22.58 -5.06
C LEU A 78 12.20 21.66 -4.05
N ALA A 79 13.10 22.20 -3.22
CA ALA A 79 13.76 21.43 -2.16
C ALA A 79 12.77 20.97 -1.07
N LEU A 80 11.84 21.83 -0.66
CA LEU A 80 10.76 21.47 0.28
C LEU A 80 9.86 20.38 -0.29
N LEU A 81 9.57 20.42 -1.59
CA LEU A 81 8.80 19.42 -2.33
C LEU A 81 9.62 18.18 -2.73
N HIS A 82 10.85 18.04 -2.22
CA HIS A 82 11.76 16.92 -2.50
C HIS A 82 11.99 16.68 -3.99
N TYR A 83 12.04 17.73 -4.80
CA TYR A 83 12.53 17.64 -6.16
C TYR A 83 14.03 17.39 -6.17
N ARG A 84 14.49 16.59 -7.12
CA ARG A 84 15.91 16.23 -7.24
C ARG A 84 16.56 16.93 -8.42
N ARG A 85 17.77 17.47 -8.22
CA ARG A 85 18.58 17.97 -9.33
C ARG A 85 19.12 16.79 -10.14
N GLN A 86 18.92 16.82 -11.45
CA GLN A 86 19.45 15.83 -12.40
C GLN A 86 20.03 16.52 -13.63
N ASP A 87 20.76 15.77 -14.47
CA ASP A 87 21.30 16.30 -15.74
C ASP A 87 20.25 16.32 -16.87
N ASN A 88 19.13 15.62 -16.68
CA ASN A 88 17.96 15.59 -17.56
C ASN A 88 16.68 15.95 -16.79
N TYR A 89 15.56 16.00 -17.52
CA TYR A 89 14.22 16.30 -16.99
C TYR A 89 13.19 15.27 -17.47
N GLU A 90 13.59 14.01 -17.69
CA GLU A 90 12.72 12.98 -18.25
C GLU A 90 11.70 12.43 -17.25
N ALA A 91 12.07 12.37 -15.96
CA ALA A 91 11.21 11.88 -14.89
C ALA A 91 10.56 13.03 -14.13
N ALA A 92 9.31 12.85 -13.71
CA ALA A 92 8.64 13.80 -12.83
C ALA A 92 9.33 13.95 -11.47
N GLY A 93 9.25 15.14 -10.88
CA GLY A 93 9.87 15.44 -9.59
C GLY A 93 11.36 15.72 -9.67
N VAL A 94 11.85 16.15 -10.84
CA VAL A 94 13.27 16.51 -11.04
C VAL A 94 13.38 17.90 -11.68
N TYR A 95 14.53 18.52 -11.50
CA TYR A 95 14.86 19.77 -12.17
C TYR A 95 16.31 19.78 -12.65
N THR A 96 16.60 20.61 -13.63
CA THR A 96 17.96 20.84 -14.14
C THR A 96 18.12 22.28 -14.58
N GLU A 97 19.35 22.77 -14.60
CA GLU A 97 19.67 24.11 -15.09
C GLU A 97 20.56 23.98 -16.33
N LYS A 98 20.13 24.58 -17.45
CA LYS A 98 20.85 24.57 -18.73
C LYS A 98 20.76 25.95 -19.36
N ASN A 99 21.90 26.48 -19.84
CA ASN A 99 21.97 27.77 -20.53
C ASN A 99 21.35 28.95 -19.76
N GLY A 100 21.44 28.95 -18.42
CA GLY A 100 20.84 29.98 -17.57
C GLY A 100 19.32 29.88 -17.40
N GLU A 101 18.71 28.79 -17.88
CA GLU A 101 17.28 28.50 -17.75
C GLU A 101 17.08 27.29 -16.83
N LEU A 102 16.03 27.35 -16.02
CA LEU A 102 15.66 26.29 -15.10
C LEU A 102 14.54 25.45 -15.74
N TYR A 103 14.78 24.15 -15.85
CA TYR A 103 13.81 23.18 -16.34
C TYR A 103 13.29 22.37 -15.16
N VAL A 104 11.98 22.30 -14.99
CA VAL A 104 11.32 21.57 -13.89
C VAL A 104 10.29 20.63 -14.47
N HIS A 105 10.41 19.33 -14.20
CA HIS A 105 9.40 18.35 -14.57
C HIS A 105 8.46 18.14 -13.39
N THR A 106 7.26 18.75 -13.44
CA THR A 106 6.30 18.71 -12.36
C THR A 106 5.67 17.33 -12.19
N ARG A 107 5.17 17.00 -11.01
CA ARG A 107 4.46 15.73 -10.75
C ARG A 107 3.01 15.73 -11.21
N GLY A 108 2.47 16.91 -11.53
CA GLY A 108 1.03 17.11 -11.66
C GLY A 108 0.33 17.06 -10.30
N PHE A 109 -0.84 17.68 -10.23
CA PHE A 109 -1.62 17.74 -9.00
C PHE A 109 -3.11 17.97 -9.31
N VAL A 110 -3.97 17.40 -8.47
CA VAL A 110 -5.42 17.64 -8.52
C VAL A 110 -5.74 18.78 -7.57
N PHE A 111 -5.91 19.99 -8.11
CA PHE A 111 -6.36 21.16 -7.36
C PHE A 111 -7.88 21.15 -7.20
N SER A 112 -8.39 22.07 -6.37
CA SER A 112 -9.83 22.22 -6.14
C SER A 112 -10.60 22.70 -7.37
N ASP A 113 -9.93 23.41 -8.26
CA ASP A 113 -10.47 24.05 -9.46
C ASP A 113 -10.14 23.27 -10.74
N GLU A 114 -8.92 22.72 -10.87
CA GLU A 114 -8.53 21.94 -12.03
C GLU A 114 -7.50 20.83 -11.72
N THR A 115 -7.31 19.91 -12.66
CA THR A 115 -6.24 18.91 -12.59
C THR A 115 -5.12 19.31 -13.52
N GLU A 116 -3.95 19.62 -12.96
CA GLU A 116 -2.74 19.89 -13.73
C GLU A 116 -1.96 18.59 -13.90
N ARG A 117 -1.63 18.24 -15.14
CA ARG A 117 -0.83 17.04 -15.44
C ARG A 117 0.66 17.32 -15.22
N ALA A 118 1.41 16.23 -15.06
CA ALA A 118 2.87 16.28 -15.08
C ALA A 118 3.33 16.89 -16.41
N GLN A 119 4.18 17.91 -16.33
CA GLN A 119 4.61 18.70 -17.48
C GLN A 119 6.01 19.26 -17.24
N VAL A 120 6.70 19.67 -18.31
CA VAL A 120 8.00 20.32 -18.20
C VAL A 120 7.83 21.82 -18.31
N LEU A 121 8.30 22.53 -17.30
CA LEU A 121 8.36 23.99 -17.26
C LEU A 121 9.77 24.45 -17.56
N LYS A 122 9.89 25.41 -18.48
CA LYS A 122 11.11 26.16 -18.75
C LYS A 122 10.95 27.54 -18.16
N LEU A 123 11.80 27.90 -17.21
CA LEU A 123 11.74 29.13 -16.44
C LEU A 123 12.98 29.96 -16.68
N LYS A 124 12.78 31.24 -17.03
CA LYS A 124 13.87 32.20 -17.22
C LYS A 124 13.73 33.33 -16.22
N PHE A 125 14.79 33.60 -15.48
CA PHE A 125 14.81 34.61 -14.44
C PHE A 125 15.68 35.80 -14.84
N ASN A 126 15.32 36.99 -14.35
CA ASN A 126 16.17 38.17 -14.39
C ASN A 126 16.17 38.83 -13.00
N GLY A 127 17.28 38.70 -12.27
CA GLY A 127 17.37 39.15 -10.88
C GLY A 127 16.33 38.46 -10.00
N ASN A 128 15.40 39.23 -9.45
CA ASN A 128 14.36 38.78 -8.52
C ASN A 128 12.98 38.58 -9.18
N SER A 129 12.93 38.44 -10.51
CA SER A 129 11.67 38.15 -11.21
C SER A 129 11.80 37.00 -12.21
N LEU A 130 10.68 36.28 -12.37
CA LEU A 130 10.47 35.32 -13.44
C LEU A 130 10.05 36.09 -14.69
N VAL A 131 10.91 36.17 -15.71
CA VAL A 131 10.64 36.97 -16.91
C VAL A 131 9.95 36.17 -18.02
N ASP A 132 10.21 34.87 -18.10
CA ASP A 132 9.61 34.01 -19.12
C ASP A 132 9.33 32.62 -18.57
N ILE A 133 8.22 32.04 -19.01
CA ILE A 133 7.77 30.70 -18.65
C ILE A 133 7.17 30.02 -19.89
N ALA A 134 7.66 28.83 -20.19
CA ALA A 134 7.07 27.96 -21.21
C ALA A 134 6.69 26.61 -20.60
N SER A 135 5.56 26.06 -21.03
CA SER A 135 5.05 24.76 -20.61
C SER A 135 4.85 23.83 -21.80
N THR A 136 5.00 22.52 -21.57
CA THR A 136 4.62 21.47 -22.52
C THR A 136 3.11 21.21 -22.58
N GLU A 137 2.34 21.55 -21.55
CA GLU A 137 0.88 21.40 -21.54
C GLU A 137 0.19 22.73 -21.88
N PRO A 138 -0.93 22.70 -22.63
CA PRO A 138 -1.71 23.90 -22.90
C PRO A 138 -2.27 24.48 -21.60
N ASN A 139 -1.96 25.75 -21.30
CA ASN A 139 -2.51 26.44 -20.15
C ASN A 139 -3.21 27.73 -20.60
N SER A 140 -4.53 27.82 -20.37
CA SER A 140 -5.36 28.94 -20.82
C SER A 140 -5.06 30.23 -20.06
N ASN A 141 -4.56 30.15 -18.83
CA ASN A 141 -4.43 31.28 -17.93
C ASN A 141 -2.99 31.79 -17.79
N SER A 142 -2.03 31.17 -18.50
CA SER A 142 -0.59 31.51 -18.44
C SER A 142 0.01 31.48 -17.03
N ILE A 143 -0.67 30.83 -16.07
CA ILE A 143 -0.24 30.64 -14.69
C ILE A 143 -0.12 29.14 -14.47
N VAL A 144 1.07 28.67 -14.09
CA VAL A 144 1.29 27.26 -13.72
C VAL A 144 1.55 27.15 -12.23
N ARG A 145 1.09 26.07 -11.60
CA ARG A 145 1.27 25.84 -10.17
C ARG A 145 2.23 24.67 -9.92
N LEU A 146 3.07 24.80 -8.90
CA LEU A 146 3.71 23.63 -8.30
C LEU A 146 2.77 22.98 -7.31
N GLU A 147 2.91 21.66 -7.11
CA GLU A 147 2.15 20.96 -6.09
C GLU A 147 2.43 21.58 -4.70
N PRO A 148 1.41 21.73 -3.84
CA PRO A 148 1.60 22.31 -2.52
C PRO A 148 2.24 21.31 -1.57
N LEU A 149 3.01 21.82 -0.59
CA LEU A 149 3.61 21.01 0.46
C LEU A 149 2.53 20.46 1.40
N VAL A 150 2.60 19.17 1.75
CA VAL A 150 1.75 18.59 2.80
C VAL A 150 2.27 19.07 4.16
N ILE A 151 1.47 19.86 4.87
CA ILE A 151 1.81 20.35 6.22
C ILE A 151 1.52 19.26 7.26
N GLY A 152 0.40 18.54 7.09
CA GLY A 152 0.01 17.47 8.01
C GLY A 152 -1.33 16.85 7.67
N GLY A 153 -1.77 15.92 8.52
CA GLY A 153 -3.07 15.26 8.43
C GLY A 153 -3.94 15.51 9.65
N ILE A 154 -5.25 15.59 9.45
CA ILE A 154 -6.24 15.48 10.52
C ILE A 154 -6.66 14.01 10.56
N TYR A 155 -6.15 13.30 11.56
CA TYR A 155 -6.36 11.87 11.71
C TYR A 155 -7.66 11.59 12.48
N PRO A 156 -8.52 10.69 11.98
CA PRO A 156 -9.62 10.15 12.76
C PRO A 156 -9.09 9.32 13.95
N LYS A 157 -9.99 8.88 14.85
CA LYS A 157 -9.67 8.24 16.15
C LYS A 157 -8.61 7.12 16.14
N GLN A 158 -8.34 6.50 15.00
CA GLN A 158 -7.27 5.53 14.79
C GLN A 158 -6.11 6.27 14.13
N ASN A 159 -5.03 6.51 14.88
CA ASN A 159 -3.84 7.26 14.44
C ASN A 159 -3.03 6.49 13.37
N GLU A 160 -3.64 6.20 12.23
CA GLU A 160 -3.02 5.55 11.09
C GLU A 160 -2.90 6.55 9.93
N ASP A 161 -1.68 6.76 9.44
CA ASP A 161 -1.45 7.53 8.22
C ASP A 161 -1.38 6.57 7.02
N ARG A 162 -2.40 6.64 6.16
CA ARG A 162 -2.52 5.78 4.99
C ARG A 162 -2.73 6.60 3.74
N VAL A 163 -1.92 6.32 2.72
CA VAL A 163 -2.14 6.76 1.35
C VAL A 163 -2.67 5.57 0.56
N LEU A 164 -3.91 5.67 0.08
CA LEU A 164 -4.49 4.62 -0.75
C LEU A 164 -3.89 4.69 -2.16
N MET A 165 -3.43 3.55 -2.63
CA MET A 165 -2.85 3.36 -3.95
C MET A 165 -3.39 2.06 -4.53
N GLN A 166 -3.72 2.04 -5.81
CA GLN A 166 -4.10 0.81 -6.49
C GLN A 166 -2.85 -0.06 -6.72
N LEU A 167 -2.99 -1.39 -6.66
CA LEU A 167 -1.84 -2.29 -6.86
C LEU A 167 -1.10 -2.02 -8.18
N LYS A 168 -1.83 -1.64 -9.25
CA LYS A 168 -1.25 -1.28 -10.56
C LYS A 168 -0.35 -0.03 -10.55
N GLU A 169 -0.50 0.84 -9.55
CA GLU A 169 0.28 2.06 -9.35
C GLU A 169 1.54 1.79 -8.52
N ALA A 170 1.60 0.64 -7.82
CA ALA A 170 2.75 0.26 -7.03
C ALA A 170 3.95 -0.11 -7.93
N PRO A 171 5.19 0.24 -7.54
CA PRO A 171 6.37 -0.18 -8.28
C PRO A 171 6.47 -1.71 -8.36
N LYS A 172 6.61 -2.26 -9.57
CA LYS A 172 6.70 -3.73 -9.79
C LYS A 172 7.79 -4.40 -8.95
N TYR A 173 8.93 -3.72 -8.76
CA TYR A 173 10.02 -4.24 -7.93
C TYR A 173 9.66 -4.31 -6.45
N LEU A 174 8.80 -3.43 -5.94
CA LEU A 174 8.32 -3.49 -4.56
C LEU A 174 7.45 -4.74 -4.36
N GLU A 175 6.52 -5.01 -5.28
CA GLU A 175 5.67 -6.20 -5.26
C GLU A 175 6.52 -7.48 -5.30
N GLN A 176 7.48 -7.56 -6.22
CA GLN A 176 8.38 -8.71 -6.35
C GLN A 176 9.27 -8.91 -5.12
N ALA A 177 9.81 -7.84 -4.56
CA ALA A 177 10.62 -7.89 -3.34
C ALA A 177 9.81 -8.40 -2.14
N LEU A 178 8.57 -7.90 -2.00
CA LEU A 178 7.66 -8.34 -0.94
C LEU A 178 7.32 -9.83 -1.07
N LEU A 179 6.89 -10.26 -2.27
CA LEU A 179 6.57 -11.67 -2.51
C LEU A 179 7.79 -12.58 -2.30
N SER A 180 8.95 -12.22 -2.81
CA SER A 180 10.16 -13.04 -2.67
C SER A 180 10.67 -13.15 -1.22
N THR A 181 10.47 -12.11 -0.41
CA THR A 181 10.94 -12.05 0.98
C THR A 181 9.93 -12.64 1.97
N GLU A 182 8.66 -12.26 1.86
CA GLU A 182 7.61 -12.61 2.82
C GLU A 182 6.85 -13.88 2.44
N ASP A 183 6.53 -14.07 1.15
CA ASP A 183 5.64 -15.14 0.72
C ASP A 183 5.87 -15.58 -0.74
N LYS A 184 6.94 -16.35 -0.96
CA LYS A 184 7.39 -16.74 -2.31
C LYS A 184 6.39 -17.59 -3.09
N ASP A 185 5.52 -18.32 -2.39
CA ASP A 185 4.54 -19.22 -2.98
C ASP A 185 3.11 -18.65 -2.85
N PHE A 186 2.97 -17.34 -2.65
CA PHE A 186 1.69 -16.65 -2.37
C PHE A 186 0.55 -17.08 -3.29
N TYR A 187 0.80 -17.14 -4.60
CA TYR A 187 -0.20 -17.52 -5.61
C TYR A 187 -0.47 -19.03 -5.72
N HIS A 188 0.28 -19.86 -5.00
CA HIS A 188 0.18 -21.32 -5.04
C HIS A 188 -0.50 -21.89 -3.79
N HIS A 189 -1.01 -21.03 -2.91
CA HIS A 189 -1.75 -21.45 -1.71
C HIS A 189 -2.94 -20.55 -1.41
N PHE A 190 -3.91 -21.09 -0.67
CA PHE A 190 -5.14 -20.38 -0.30
C PHE A 190 -4.98 -19.59 1.00
N GLY A 191 -3.91 -18.80 1.10
CA GLY A 191 -3.63 -17.94 2.25
C GLY A 191 -2.95 -18.61 3.44
N VAL A 192 -2.70 -19.92 3.43
CA VAL A 192 -1.88 -20.62 4.44
C VAL A 192 -0.90 -21.56 3.74
N SER A 193 0.39 -21.40 4.02
CA SER A 193 1.46 -22.22 3.44
C SER A 193 1.88 -23.33 4.39
N ILE A 194 1.37 -24.56 4.18
CA ILE A 194 1.77 -25.72 5.01
C ILE A 194 3.29 -25.96 4.91
N ARG A 195 3.84 -25.89 3.69
CA ARG A 195 5.28 -26.04 3.45
C ARG A 195 6.09 -24.93 4.14
N GLY A 196 5.62 -23.68 4.06
CA GLY A 196 6.26 -22.53 4.70
C GLY A 196 6.31 -22.66 6.21
N THR A 197 5.17 -23.02 6.82
CA THR A 197 5.04 -23.25 8.27
C THR A 197 5.91 -24.39 8.76
N LEU A 198 5.87 -25.56 8.11
CA LEU A 198 6.68 -26.71 8.51
C LEU A 198 8.18 -26.44 8.39
N ARG A 199 8.61 -25.74 7.34
CA ARG A 199 10.00 -25.29 7.18
C ARG A 199 10.42 -24.36 8.33
N ALA A 200 9.61 -23.36 8.64
CA ALA A 200 9.92 -22.40 9.71
C ALA A 200 10.02 -23.11 11.08
N ILE A 201 9.11 -24.04 11.37
CA ILE A 201 9.15 -24.88 12.58
C ILE A 201 10.47 -25.67 12.62
N PHE A 202 10.82 -26.36 11.54
CA PHE A 202 12.04 -27.17 11.49
C PHE A 202 13.31 -26.32 11.69
N VAL A 203 13.39 -25.15 11.04
CA VAL A 203 14.53 -24.23 11.17
C VAL A 203 14.62 -23.66 12.58
N ASN A 204 13.51 -23.23 13.18
CA ASN A 204 13.52 -22.65 14.52
C ASN A 204 13.86 -23.70 15.59
N LEU A 205 13.34 -24.94 15.46
CA LEU A 205 13.69 -26.03 16.37
C LEU A 205 15.14 -26.47 16.23
N SER A 206 15.66 -26.58 15.01
CA SER A 206 17.06 -27.00 14.77
C SER A 206 18.08 -25.94 15.18
N SER A 207 17.71 -24.66 15.14
CA SER A 207 18.58 -23.56 15.57
C SER A 207 18.43 -23.15 17.03
N GLY A 208 17.39 -23.63 17.74
CA GLY A 208 17.09 -23.26 19.12
C GLY A 208 16.64 -21.81 19.31
N GLU A 209 16.44 -21.07 18.21
CA GLU A 209 16.12 -19.65 18.18
C GLU A 209 15.04 -19.37 17.12
N LEU A 210 14.26 -18.31 17.30
CA LEU A 210 13.31 -17.85 16.29
C LEU A 210 14.08 -17.13 15.17
N ARG A 211 14.40 -17.86 14.09
CA ARG A 211 15.15 -17.32 12.94
C ARG A 211 14.29 -17.06 11.71
N GLN A 212 13.17 -17.78 11.57
CA GLN A 212 12.32 -17.70 10.38
C GLN A 212 10.83 -17.55 10.74
N GLY A 213 10.16 -16.61 10.07
CA GLY A 213 8.71 -16.48 10.06
C GLY A 213 8.06 -17.50 9.12
N GLY A 214 6.96 -18.13 9.57
CA GLY A 214 6.16 -19.07 8.78
C GLY A 214 4.87 -18.49 8.22
N SER A 215 4.53 -17.25 8.57
CA SER A 215 3.25 -16.62 8.25
C SER A 215 3.18 -16.11 6.82
N THR A 216 2.08 -16.37 6.13
CA THR A 216 1.79 -15.86 4.78
C THR A 216 1.34 -14.40 4.80
N LEU A 217 1.36 -13.73 3.64
CA LEU A 217 0.82 -12.36 3.52
C LEU A 217 -0.66 -12.28 3.91
N THR A 218 -1.46 -13.30 3.58
CA THR A 218 -2.88 -13.34 3.99
C THR A 218 -3.03 -13.46 5.51
N GLN A 219 -2.20 -14.27 6.18
CA GLN A 219 -2.22 -14.37 7.64
C GLN A 219 -1.78 -13.06 8.30
N GLN A 220 -0.75 -12.39 7.76
CA GLN A 220 -0.31 -11.09 8.23
C GLN A 220 -1.41 -10.03 8.07
N LEU A 221 -2.11 -10.02 6.93
CA LEU A 221 -3.26 -9.15 6.70
C LEU A 221 -4.37 -9.40 7.75
N VAL A 222 -4.72 -10.67 7.99
CA VAL A 222 -5.75 -11.02 8.99
C VAL A 222 -5.34 -10.56 10.38
N LYS A 223 -4.07 -10.78 10.77
CA LYS A 223 -3.54 -10.31 12.06
C LYS A 223 -3.69 -8.80 12.17
N ASN A 224 -3.12 -8.04 11.24
CA ASN A 224 -3.07 -6.58 11.33
C ASN A 224 -4.45 -5.92 11.20
N PHE A 225 -5.41 -6.57 10.55
CA PHE A 225 -6.73 -5.98 10.28
C PHE A 225 -7.82 -6.43 11.27
N TYR A 226 -7.74 -7.64 11.83
CA TYR A 226 -8.80 -8.21 12.67
C TYR A 226 -8.39 -8.51 14.10
N LEU A 227 -7.11 -8.79 14.35
CA LEU A 227 -6.62 -9.15 15.67
C LEU A 227 -5.99 -7.91 16.30
N THR A 228 -6.61 -7.36 17.35
CA THR A 228 -5.96 -6.37 18.19
C THR A 228 -4.89 -7.08 19.01
N ASP A 229 -3.70 -6.48 19.15
CA ASP A 229 -2.73 -6.89 20.17
C ASP A 229 -3.19 -6.43 21.56
#